data_AF-A0A7X9Q3B8-F1
#
_entry.id   AF-A0A7X9Q3B8-F1
#
_cell.length_a   1.000
_cell.length_b   1.000
_cell.length_c   1.000
_cell.angle_alpha   90.00
_cell.angle_beta   90.00
_cell.angle_gamma   90.00
#
_symmetry.space_group_name_H-M   'P 1'
#
loop_
_entity.id
_entity.type
_entity.pdbx_description
1 polymer ?
#
loop_
_entity_poly.entity_id
_entity_poly.type
_entity_poly.pdbx_seq_one_letter_code
_entity_poly.pdbx_strand_id
1 'polypeptide(L)' 'MTNVIFEGIEPTDLREVLASGVDQGGNPIQPFIDADGGWPMRCCLTDSLPGDEVAIIAWSPFR' A
#
# COMPACT_ATOMS: atom_id res chain seq x y z
N MET A 1 1.35 4.37 -29.10
CA MET A 1 1.91 4.49 -27.74
C MET A 1 0.75 4.27 -26.79
N THR A 2 0.84 3.25 -25.93
CA THR A 2 -0.21 2.99 -24.94
C THR A 2 0.01 3.90 -23.76
N ASN A 3 -0.96 4.75 -23.41
CA ASN A 3 -0.93 5.45 -22.14
C ASN A 3 -1.23 4.43 -21.03
N VAL A 4 -0.30 4.29 -20.09
CA VAL A 4 -0.51 3.49 -18.88
C VAL A 4 -0.95 4.45 -17.78
N ILE A 5 -2.09 4.16 -17.17
CA ILE A 5 -2.59 4.87 -16.00
C ILE A 5 -2.36 3.96 -14.80
N PHE A 6 -1.74 4.51 -13.75
CA PHE A 6 -1.59 3.84 -12.47
C PHE A 6 -2.61 4.41 -11.50
N GLU A 7 -3.40 3.52 -10.90
CA GLU A 7 -4.34 3.87 -9.84
C GLU A 7 -3.86 3.29 -8.51
N GLY A 8 -4.06 4.06 -7.46
CA GLY A 8 -3.78 3.63 -6.10
C GLY A 8 -4.93 2.81 -5.53
N ILE A 9 -4.72 2.27 -4.34
CA ILE A 9 -5.83 1.75 -3.53
C ILE A 9 -6.76 2.91 -3.17
N GLU A 10 -8.08 2.67 -3.21
CA GLU A 10 -9.05 3.70 -2.84
C GLU A 10 -8.88 4.05 -1.34
N PRO A 11 -8.92 5.34 -0.94
CA PRO A 11 -8.62 5.74 0.44
C PRO A 11 -9.51 5.13 1.52
N THR A 12 -10.76 4.80 1.22
CA THR A 12 -11.70 4.09 2.10
C THR A 12 -11.30 2.62 2.23
N ASP A 13 -10.99 1.94 1.13
CA ASP A 13 -10.47 0.56 1.16
C ASP A 13 -9.18 0.46 1.98
N LEU A 14 -8.25 1.41 1.80
CA LEU A 14 -7.02 1.46 2.59
C LEU A 14 -7.31 1.64 4.08
N ARG A 15 -8.23 2.55 4.45
CA ARG A 15 -8.62 2.75 5.86
C ARG A 15 -9.21 1.50 6.48
N GLU A 16 -10.06 0.79 5.75
CA GLU A 16 -10.68 -0.46 6.22
C GLU A 16 -9.63 -1.55 6.46
N VAL A 17 -8.70 -1.72 5.53
CA VAL A 17 -7.59 -2.68 5.63
C VAL A 17 -6.69 -2.34 6.83
N LEU A 18 -6.32 -1.07 7.01
CA LEU A 18 -5.51 -0.65 8.15
C LEU A 18 -6.24 -0.83 9.49
N ALA A 19 -7.55 -0.56 9.54
CA ALA A 19 -8.36 -0.70 10.75
C ALA A 19 -8.58 -2.16 11.16
N SER A 20 -8.69 -3.08 10.19
CA SER A 20 -8.84 -4.52 10.47
C SER A 20 -7.53 -5.14 10.97
N GLY A 21 -6.39 -4.59 10.56
CA GLY A 21 -5.06 -5.17 10.80
C GLY A 21 -4.78 -6.43 9.97
N VAL A 22 -5.63 -6.75 9.00
CA VAL A 22 -5.54 -7.94 8.14
C VAL A 22 -5.79 -7.54 6.68
N ASP A 23 -4.90 -7.97 5.79
CA ASP A 23 -5.01 -7.68 4.35
C ASP A 23 -6.08 -8.54 3.64
N GLN A 24 -6.30 -8.30 2.34
CA GLN A 24 -7.30 -9.05 1.57
C GLN A 24 -6.94 -10.54 1.39
N GLY A 25 -5.68 -10.92 1.63
CA GLY A 25 -5.22 -12.30 1.63
C GLY A 25 -5.38 -13.00 2.98
N GLY A 26 -5.86 -12.30 4.02
CA GLY A 26 -5.95 -12.83 5.38
C GLY A 26 -4.63 -12.77 6.16
N ASN A 27 -3.61 -12.07 5.65
CA ASN A 27 -2.33 -11.92 6.35
C ASN A 27 -2.38 -10.73 7.31
N PRO A 28 -1.72 -10.82 8.48
CA PRO A 28 -1.59 -9.68 9.38
C PRO A 28 -0.77 -8.57 8.72
N ILE A 29 -1.22 -7.33 8.88
CA ILE A 29 -0.48 -6.15 8.42
C ILE A 29 0.60 -5.85 9.47
N GLN A 30 1.86 -5.84 9.03
CA GLN A 30 3.02 -5.59 9.89
C GLN A 30 3.77 -4.36 9.38
N PRO A 31 3.50 -3.17 9.94
CA PRO A 31 4.24 -1.97 9.60
C PRO A 31 5.71 -2.12 10.00
N PHE A 32 6.59 -1.57 9.16
CA PHE A 32 8.02 -1.48 9.42
C PHE A 32 8.56 -0.15 8.90
N ILE A 33 9.72 0.24 9.43
CA ILE A 33 10.41 1.44 8.98
C ILE A 33 11.22 1.12 7.74
N ASP A 34 10.97 1.84 6.66
CA ASP A 34 11.82 1.84 5.49
C ASP A 34 13.01 2.79 5.73
N ALA A 35 14.18 2.23 6.06
CA ALA A 35 15.36 3.01 6.35
C ALA A 35 15.96 3.68 5.10
N ASP A 36 15.71 3.13 3.92
CA ASP A 36 16.37 3.51 2.67
C ASP A 36 15.47 4.38 1.77
N GLY A 37 14.15 4.22 1.86
CA GLY A 37 13.19 4.86 0.96
C GLY A 37 13.13 4.20 -0.42
N GLY A 38 12.34 4.77 -1.33
CA GLY A 38 12.30 4.38 -2.74
C GLY A 38 11.34 3.24 -3.08
N TRP A 39 10.53 2.77 -2.12
CA TRP A 39 9.49 1.78 -2.38
C TRP A 39 8.29 2.45 -3.05
N PRO A 40 7.81 1.97 -4.21
CA PRO A 40 6.68 2.57 -4.91
C PRO A 40 5.38 2.28 -4.16
N MET A 41 4.79 3.30 -3.56
CA MET A 41 3.61 3.14 -2.69
C MET A 41 2.31 3.09 -3.50
N ARG A 42 1.47 2.12 -3.18
CA ARG A 42 0.12 1.99 -3.78
C ARG A 42 -0.92 2.91 -3.18
N CYS A 43 -0.72 3.40 -1.95
CA CYS A 43 -1.68 4.28 -1.26
C CYS A 43 -1.67 5.72 -1.76
N CYS A 44 -0.48 6.23 -2.10
CA CYS A 44 -0.27 7.65 -2.40
C CYS A 44 0.40 7.89 -3.75
N LEU A 45 0.78 6.83 -4.48
CA LEU A 45 1.43 6.91 -5.79
C LEU A 45 2.70 7.78 -5.77
N THR A 46 3.43 7.74 -4.66
CA THR A 46 4.78 8.28 -4.49
C THR A 46 5.69 7.18 -4.00
N ASP A 47 6.99 7.38 -4.15
CA ASP A 47 7.97 6.53 -3.47
C ASP A 47 8.01 6.88 -1.97
N SER A 48 8.30 5.90 -1.13
CA SER A 48 8.58 6.10 0.30
C SER A 48 9.83 6.96 0.51
N LEU A 49 9.85 7.69 1.61
CA LEU A 49 11.03 8.42 2.09
C LEU A 49 11.77 7.60 3.16
N PRO A 50 13.09 7.82 3.33
CA PRO A 50 13.82 7.26 4.46
C PRO A 50 13.17 7.62 5.80
N GLY A 51 12.84 6.61 6.60
CA GLY A 51 12.18 6.75 7.90
C GLY A 51 10.65 6.64 7.86
N ASP A 52 10.03 6.51 6.68
CA ASP A 52 8.60 6.27 6.59
C ASP A 52 8.22 4.93 7.21
N GLU A 53 7.07 4.90 7.89
CA GLU A 53 6.42 3.66 8.29
C GLU A 53 5.57 3.15 7.13
N VAL A 54 5.92 1.97 6.63
CA VAL A 54 5.29 1.34 5.47
C VAL A 54 4.81 -0.07 5.82
N ALA A 55 3.88 -0.61 5.03
CA ALA A 55 3.44 -1.98 5.17
C ALA A 55 3.26 -2.63 3.80
N ILE A 56 3.57 -3.94 3.74
CA ILE A 56 3.27 -4.76 2.57
C ILE A 56 1.93 -5.44 2.81
N ILE A 57 1.02 -5.33 1.85
CA ILE A 57 -0.30 -5.94 1.90
C ILE A 57 -0.58 -6.72 0.60
N ALA A 58 -1.30 -7.83 0.72
CA ALA A 58 -2.01 -8.42 -0.40
C ALA A 58 -3.25 -7.56 -0.72
N TRP A 59 -3.34 -7.08 -1.95
CA TRP A 59 -4.46 -6.27 -2.43
C TRP A 59 -4.79 -6.62 -3.90
N SER A 60 -6.08 -6.72 -4.18
CA SER A 60 -6.68 -6.91 -5.49
C SER A 60 -7.74 -5.82 -5.73
N PRO A 61 -7.72 -5.13 -6.88
CA PRO A 61 -8.81 -4.25 -7.28
C PRO A 61 -10.07 -5.03 -7.72
N PHE A 62 -9.96 -6.34 -7.91
CA PHE A 62 -11.07 -7.23 -8.21
C PHE A 62 -11.50 -7.91 -6.91
N ARG A 63 -12.63 -7.46 -6.36
CA ARG A 63 -13.35 -8.15 -5.28
C ARG A 63 -14.46 -9.01 -5.87
#